data_AF-A0A9P6WRX4-F1
#
_entry.id   AF-A0A9P6WRX4-F1
#
_cell.length_a   1.000
_cell.length_b   1.000
_cell.length_c   1.000
_cell.angle_alpha   90.00
_cell.angle_beta   90.00
_cell.angle_gamma   90.00
#
_symmetry.space_group_name_H-M   'P 1'
#
loop_
_entity.id
_entity.type
_entity.pdbx_description
1 polymer ?
#
loop_
_entity_poly.entity_id
_entity_poly.type
_entity_poly.pdbx_seq_one_letter_code
_entity_poly.pdbx_strand_id
1 'polypeptide(L)'
;MVETRMRELVTAIASAFGGTAELIYERIYPATLNTPQHANLVADIATEMIGKENVVRDLVPSMGSEDFSFMLQSKPGAYFRLGQGGAEAGCRDVLRAG
;
A
#
# COMPACT_ATOMS: atom_id res chain seq x y z
N MET A 1 -16.15 3.88 5.05
CA MET A 1 -16.96 3.89 3.81
C MET A 1 -17.28 2.48 3.33
N VAL A 2 -16.30 1.64 2.95
CA VAL A 2 -16.57 0.28 2.44
C VAL A 2 -17.25 -0.62 3.47
N GLU A 3 -16.71 -0.72 4.68
CA GLU A 3 -17.32 -1.50 5.77
C GLU A 3 -18.76 -1.06 6.08
N THR A 4 -18.97 0.25 6.24
CA THR A 4 -20.29 0.85 6.46
C THR A 4 -21.26 0.47 5.35
N ARG A 5 -20.83 0.59 4.08
CA ARG A 5 -21.68 0.29 2.93
C ARG A 5 -22.01 -1.20 2.83
N MET A 6 -21.06 -2.07 3.13
CA MET A 6 -21.33 -3.51 3.20
C MET A 6 -22.33 -3.82 4.30
N ARG A 7 -22.20 -3.21 5.48
CA ARG A 7 -23.15 -3.39 6.58
C ARG A 7 -24.57 -2.99 6.18
N GLU A 8 -24.72 -1.80 5.58
CA GLU A 8 -26.00 -1.32 5.08
C GLU A 8 -26.64 -2.27 4.07
N LEU A 9 -25.85 -2.73 3.08
CA LEU A 9 -26.35 -3.60 2.02
C LEU A 9 -26.73 -4.99 2.54
N VAL A 10 -25.89 -5.60 3.37
CA VAL A 10 -26.15 -6.92 3.97
C VAL A 10 -27.44 -6.87 4.80
N THR A 11 -27.62 -5.85 5.63
CA THR A 11 -28.84 -5.68 6.42
C THR A 11 -30.06 -5.45 5.53
N ALA A 12 -29.99 -4.53 4.56
CA ALA A 12 -31.11 -4.20 3.69
C ALA A 12 -31.59 -5.40 2.86
N ILE A 13 -30.65 -6.17 2.30
CA ILE A 13 -30.98 -7.37 1.51
C ILE A 13 -31.63 -8.41 2.42
N ALA A 14 -31.08 -8.70 3.60
CA ALA A 14 -31.67 -9.69 4.50
C ALA A 14 -33.10 -9.31 4.92
N SER A 15 -33.30 -8.05 5.30
CA SER A 15 -34.62 -7.55 5.70
C SER A 15 -35.65 -7.58 4.57
N ALA A 16 -35.24 -7.34 3.32
CA ALA A 16 -36.14 -7.38 2.16
C ALA A 16 -36.75 -8.78 1.94
N PHE A 17 -36.07 -9.84 2.38
CA PHE A 17 -36.54 -11.22 2.29
C PHE A 17 -37.07 -11.76 3.64
N GLY A 18 -37.32 -10.89 4.62
CA GLY A 18 -37.85 -11.26 5.94
C GLY A 18 -36.85 -11.96 6.86
N GLY A 19 -35.56 -11.88 6.56
CA GLY A 19 -34.47 -12.48 7.34
C GLY A 19 -33.62 -11.47 8.10
N THR A 20 -32.63 -11.99 8.81
CA THR A 20 -31.55 -11.24 9.46
C THR A 20 -30.20 -11.70 8.91
N ALA A 21 -29.19 -10.84 8.97
CA ALA A 21 -27.83 -11.17 8.58
C ALA A 21 -26.83 -10.51 9.52
N GLU A 22 -25.72 -11.21 9.75
CA GLU A 22 -24.58 -10.73 10.52
C GLU A 22 -23.39 -10.50 9.59
N LEU A 23 -22.77 -9.33 9.68
CA LEU A 23 -21.54 -9.01 8.96
C LEU A 23 -20.35 -9.11 9.92
N ILE A 24 -19.53 -10.13 9.71
CA ILE A 24 -18.20 -10.26 10.32
C ILE A 24 -17.19 -9.60 9.37
N TYR A 25 -16.59 -8.50 9.80
CA TYR A 25 -15.63 -7.75 9.00
C TYR A 25 -14.31 -7.63 9.74
N GLU A 26 -13.27 -8.23 9.18
CA GLU A 26 -11.92 -8.24 9.76
C GLU A 26 -10.98 -7.32 8.98
N ARG A 27 -10.30 -6.42 9.69
CA ARG A 27 -9.27 -5.56 9.11
C ARG A 27 -7.92 -6.25 9.30
N ILE A 28 -7.40 -6.83 8.23
CA ILE A 28 -6.20 -7.66 8.30
C ILE A 28 -4.92 -6.83 8.12
N TYR A 29 -4.86 -5.96 7.11
CA TYR A 29 -3.69 -5.10 6.87
C TYR A 29 -4.10 -3.64 6.74
N PRO A 30 -3.43 -2.71 7.44
CA PRO A 30 -3.54 -1.31 7.12
C PRO A 30 -2.88 -1.01 5.76
N ALA A 31 -3.18 0.16 5.20
CA ALA A 31 -2.46 0.61 4.02
C ALA A 31 -0.99 0.90 4.37
N THR A 32 -0.07 0.44 3.51
CA THR A 32 1.35 0.77 3.61
C THR A 32 1.54 2.22 3.17
N LEU A 33 1.65 3.13 4.15
CA LEU A 33 1.77 4.56 3.91
C LEU A 33 3.13 5.06 4.39
N ASN A 34 3.93 5.53 3.44
CA ASN A 34 5.20 6.15 3.74
C ASN A 34 5.04 7.56 4.32
N THR A 35 5.94 7.92 5.21
CA THR A 35 6.06 9.30 5.67
C THR A 35 6.80 10.12 4.61
N PRO A 36 6.24 11.22 4.07
CA PRO A 36 6.83 11.96 2.95
C PRO A 36 8.29 12.37 3.17
N GLN A 37 8.64 12.81 4.38
CA GLN A 37 10.00 13.23 4.73
C GLN A 37 11.01 12.07 4.60
N HIS A 38 10.62 10.86 5.01
CA HIS A 38 11.50 9.68 4.97
C HIS A 38 11.59 9.13 3.55
N ALA A 39 10.48 9.11 2.81
CA ALA A 39 10.47 8.70 1.41
C ALA A 39 11.36 9.60 0.54
N ASN A 40 11.27 10.92 0.74
CA ASN A 40 12.11 11.89 0.04
C ASN A 40 13.59 11.71 0.41
N LEU A 41 13.92 11.53 1.69
CA LEU A 41 15.30 11.29 2.14
C LEU A 41 15.90 10.06 1.45
N VAL A 42 15.19 8.93 1.44
CA VAL A 42 15.66 7.70 0.77
C VAL A 42 15.85 7.95 -0.72
N ALA A 43 14.90 8.64 -1.37
CA ALA A 43 14.99 8.94 -2.79
C ALA A 43 16.16 9.88 -3.12
N ASP A 44 16.46 10.87 -2.27
CA ASP A 44 17.60 11.78 -2.42
C ASP A 44 18.92 11.03 -2.34
N ILE A 45 19.08 10.20 -1.31
CA ILE A 45 20.28 9.36 -1.13
C ILE A 45 20.44 8.39 -2.31
N ALA A 46 19.35 7.73 -2.73
CA ALA A 46 19.39 6.85 -3.90
C ALA A 46 19.78 7.61 -5.18
N THR A 47 19.27 8.83 -5.37
CA THR A 47 19.59 9.65 -6.53
C THR A 47 21.09 9.98 -6.58
N GLU A 48 21.69 10.28 -5.43
CA GLU A 48 23.13 10.53 -5.32
C GLU A 48 23.96 9.27 -5.61
N MET A 49 23.51 8.11 -5.14
CA MET A 49 24.26 6.86 -5.25
C MET A 49 24.19 6.19 -6.63
N ILE A 50 23.01 6.15 -7.24
CA ILE A 50 22.75 5.37 -8.47
C ILE A 50 22.28 6.20 -9.65
N GLY A 51 22.23 7.52 -9.53
CA GLY A 51 21.77 8.42 -10.60
C GLY A 51 20.26 8.56 -10.64
N LYS A 52 19.79 9.73 -11.08
CA LYS A 52 18.36 10.11 -11.09
C LYS A 52 17.53 9.22 -12.00
N GLU A 53 18.11 8.78 -13.10
CA GLU A 53 17.49 7.90 -14.10
C GLU A 53 17.13 6.52 -13.54
N ASN A 54 17.78 6.12 -12.43
CA ASN A 54 17.55 4.85 -11.75
C ASN A 54 16.69 5.02 -10.47
N VAL A 55 15.98 6.13 -10.32
CA VAL A 55 15.07 6.38 -9.18
C VAL A 55 13.70 6.82 -9.65
N VAL A 56 12.65 6.15 -9.17
CA VAL A 56 11.25 6.54 -9.37
C VAL A 56 10.66 6.98 -8.03
N ARG A 57 10.29 8.26 -7.97
CA ARG A 57 9.73 8.89 -6.76
C ARG A 57 8.20 8.84 -6.67
N ASP A 58 7.56 8.79 -7.83
CA ASP A 58 6.10 8.80 -7.94
C ASP A 58 5.60 7.44 -8.45
N LEU A 59 5.95 6.38 -7.72
CA LEU A 59 5.47 5.06 -8.08
C LEU A 59 3.95 5.00 -7.91
N VAL A 60 3.25 4.54 -8.94
CA VAL A 60 1.81 4.24 -8.85
C VAL A 60 1.57 3.26 -7.69
N PRO A 61 0.66 3.59 -6.74
CA PRO A 61 0.35 2.71 -5.63
C PRO A 61 -0.05 1.31 -6.07
N SER A 62 0.34 0.33 -5.28
CA SER A 62 0.06 -1.09 -5.53
C SER A 62 -1.24 -1.52 -4.87
N MET A 63 -1.99 -2.42 -5.52
CA MET A 63 -3.17 -3.05 -4.92
C MET A 63 -2.83 -4.14 -3.88
N GLY A 64 -1.58 -4.61 -3.86
CA GLY A 64 -1.11 -5.59 -2.88
C GLY A 64 -0.98 -5.02 -1.47
N SER A 65 -1.27 -5.86 -0.46
CA SER A 65 -1.01 -5.58 0.96
C SER A 65 0.41 -5.98 1.34
N GLU A 66 0.98 -5.31 2.36
CA GLU A 66 2.31 -5.60 2.89
C GLU A 66 2.30 -5.50 4.42
N ASP A 67 2.97 -6.41 5.11
CA ASP A 67 2.97 -6.48 6.58
C ASP A 67 3.79 -5.34 7.23
N PHE A 68 4.74 -4.77 6.49
CA PHE A 68 5.51 -3.59 6.88
C PHE A 68 4.62 -2.37 7.17
N SER A 69 3.37 -2.36 6.71
CA SER A 69 2.36 -1.37 7.07
C SER A 69 2.18 -1.22 8.58
N PHE A 70 2.31 -2.30 9.36
CA PHE A 70 2.24 -2.25 10.83
C PHE A 70 3.45 -1.53 11.45
N MET A 71 4.64 -1.69 10.87
CA MET A 71 5.83 -0.97 11.32
C MET A 71 5.68 0.53 11.06
N LEU A 72 5.15 0.90 9.89
CA LEU A 72 4.92 2.30 9.52
C LEU A 72 3.81 2.97 10.33
N GLN A 73 2.83 2.21 10.84
CA GLN A 73 1.87 2.74 11.83
C GLN A 73 2.53 3.07 13.18
N SER A 74 3.56 2.30 13.55
CA SER A 74 4.23 2.45 14.83
C SER A 74 5.26 3.57 14.81
N LYS A 75 5.95 3.77 13.69
CA LYS A 75 6.96 4.83 13.52
C LYS A 75 6.97 5.39 12.09
N PRO A 76 7.23 6.70 11.93
CA PRO A 76 7.54 7.29 10.65
C PRO A 76 8.68 6.54 9.94
N GLY A 77 8.50 6.26 8.65
CA GLY A 77 9.46 5.50 7.87
C GLY A 77 9.16 5.49 6.38
N ALA A 78 9.99 4.75 5.64
CA ALA A 78 9.86 4.56 4.20
C ALA A 78 10.09 3.09 3.83
N TYR A 79 9.12 2.50 3.14
CA TYR A 79 9.19 1.22 2.45
C TYR A 79 9.34 1.49 0.95
N PHE A 80 10.31 0.86 0.31
CA PHE A 80 10.60 1.09 -1.11
C PHE A 80 10.97 -0.22 -1.78
N ARG A 81 10.81 -0.25 -3.10
CA ARG A 81 11.18 -1.41 -3.92
C ARG A 81 12.56 -1.20 -4.50
N LEU A 82 13.42 -2.21 -4.39
CA LEU A 82 14.68 -2.28 -5.11
C LEU A 82 14.48 -3.10 -6.38
N GLY A 83 14.86 -2.54 -7.52
CA GLY A 83 14.97 -3.30 -8.77
C GLY A 83 15.97 -4.43 -8.63
N GLN A 84 15.70 -5.58 -9.27
CA GLN A 84 16.50 -6.80 -9.12
C GLN A 84 17.10 -7.28 -10.46
N GLY A 85 17.04 -6.48 -11.52
CA GLY A 85 17.61 -6.80 -12.84
C GLY A 85 17.01 -8.03 -13.53
N GLY A 86 16.38 -7.85 -14.70
CA GLY A 86 16.27 -8.95 -15.67
C GLY A 86 15.01 -9.82 -15.70
N ALA A 87 13.83 -9.29 -15.40
CA ALA A 87 12.58 -9.90 -15.89
C ALA A 87 11.85 -8.93 -16.82
N GLU A 88 11.35 -9.40 -17.97
CA GLU A 88 10.52 -8.62 -18.89
C GLU A 88 9.31 -7.97 -18.18
N ALA A 89 8.83 -8.59 -17.09
CA ALA A 89 7.78 -8.10 -16.20
C ALA A 89 8.25 -7.68 -14.80
N GLY A 90 9.56 -7.68 -14.53
CA GLY A 90 10.14 -7.33 -13.23
C GLY A 90 10.37 -5.84 -13.04
N CYS A 91 10.50 -5.41 -11.79
CA CYS A 91 10.99 -4.09 -11.47
C CYS A 91 12.45 -3.98 -11.93
N ARG A 92 12.69 -3.32 -13.08
CA ARG A 92 14.03 -2.95 -13.56
C ARG A 92 14.78 -2.17 -12.48
N ASP A 93 16.12 -2.19 -12.54
CA ASP A 93 17.15 -1.66 -11.62
C ASP A 93 16.92 -0.22 -11.15
N VAL A 94 15.82 -0.01 -10.46
CA VAL A 94 15.27 1.30 -10.16
C VAL A 94 14.72 1.24 -8.75
N LEU A 95 15.20 2.13 -7.90
CA LEU A 95 14.64 2.28 -6.56
C LEU A 95 13.30 3.01 -6.68
N ARG A 96 12.23 2.40 -6.16
CA ARG A 96 10.87 2.95 -6.23
C ARG A 96 10.36 3.23 -4.82
N ALA A 97 10.34 4.49 -4.42
CA ALA A 97 9.65 4.93 -3.23
C ALA A 97 8.21 5.30 -3.62
N GLY A 98 7.22 4.76 -2.92
CA GLY A 98 5.80 5.04 -3.11
C GLY A 98 5.08 4.92 -1.79
#